data_AF-A0A957NC06-F1
#
_entry.id   AF-A0A957NC06-F1
#
_cell.length_a   1.000
_cell.length_b   1.000
_cell.length_c   1.000
_cell.angle_alpha   90.00
_cell.angle_beta   90.00
_cell.angle_gamma   90.00
#
_symmetry.space_group_name_H-M   'P 1'
#
loop_
_entity.id
_entity.type
_entity.pdbx_description
1 polymer ?
#
loop_
_entity_poly.entity_id
_entity_poly.type
_entity_poly.pdbx_seq_one_letter_code
_entity_poly.pdbx_strand_id
1 'polypeptide(L)'
;HQGDAFLAAHRQRIDMETLVALTRFHADDGPSVCAHAVPGYDVESSGACIMSPSTGELWAVWGNPCSNAYERFAVTREAALGD
;
A
#
# COMPACT_ATOMS: atom_id res chain seq x y z
N HIS A 1 13.67 -6.78 -6.51
CA HIS A 1 12.28 -7.26 -6.29
C HIS A 1 11.31 -6.34 -7.02
N GLN A 2 10.04 -6.74 -7.27
CA GLN A 2 9.09 -5.96 -8.08
C GLN A 2 8.91 -4.51 -7.58
N GLY A 3 8.87 -4.31 -6.26
CA GLY A 3 8.80 -2.97 -5.66
C GLY A 3 9.99 -2.09 -6.03
N ASP A 4 11.21 -2.64 -6.01
CA ASP A 4 12.42 -1.90 -6.40
C ASP A 4 12.37 -1.47 -7.86
N ALA A 5 11.90 -2.36 -8.75
CA ALA A 5 11.78 -2.07 -10.18
C ALA A 5 10.75 -0.97 -10.43
N PHE A 6 9.59 -1.02 -9.75
CA PHE A 6 8.57 0.01 -9.81
C PHE A 6 9.12 1.37 -9.33
N LEU A 7 9.78 1.39 -8.16
CA LEU A 7 10.33 2.62 -7.59
C LEU A 7 11.45 3.21 -8.47
N ALA A 8 12.31 2.37 -9.05
CA ALA A 8 13.35 2.80 -9.96
C ALA A 8 12.77 3.49 -11.21
N ALA A 9 11.67 2.96 -11.77
CA ALA A 9 10.98 3.53 -12.91
C ALA A 9 10.34 4.90 -12.60
N HIS A 10 9.92 5.14 -11.34
CA HIS A 10 9.22 6.36 -10.92
C HIS A 10 10.10 7.33 -10.10
N ARG A 11 11.42 7.08 -10.02
CA ARG A 11 12.35 7.82 -9.13
C ARG A 11 12.38 9.35 -9.28
N GLN A 12 11.91 9.88 -10.41
CA GLN A 12 11.85 11.32 -10.67
C GLN A 12 10.65 11.99 -10.00
N ARG A 13 9.60 11.21 -9.68
CA ARG A 13 8.36 11.69 -9.05
C ARG A 13 7.72 10.54 -8.28
N ILE A 14 7.94 10.53 -6.97
CA ILE A 14 7.22 9.66 -6.04
C ILE A 14 6.22 10.54 -5.30
N ASP A 15 4.96 10.37 -5.62
CA ASP A 15 3.84 11.04 -4.97
C ASP A 15 2.78 10.02 -4.53
N MET A 16 1.66 10.53 -4.00
CA MET A 16 0.60 9.67 -3.47
C MET A 16 0.04 8.71 -4.51
N GLU A 17 -0.17 9.17 -5.75
CA GLU A 17 -0.65 8.32 -6.85
C GLU A 17 0.33 7.19 -7.14
N THR A 18 1.62 7.51 -7.18
CA THR A 18 2.71 6.54 -7.38
C THR A 18 2.73 5.48 -6.28
N LEU A 19 2.58 5.89 -5.01
CA LEU A 19 2.57 4.97 -3.87
C LEU A 19 1.31 4.10 -3.84
N VAL A 20 0.14 4.66 -4.18
CA VAL A 20 -1.09 3.88 -4.37
C VAL A 20 -0.90 2.86 -5.48
N ALA A 21 -0.36 3.26 -6.63
CA ALA A 21 -0.11 2.37 -7.75
C ALA A 21 0.86 1.22 -7.38
N LEU A 22 1.93 1.52 -6.63
CA LEU A 22 2.85 0.50 -6.12
C LEU A 22 2.12 -0.54 -5.28
N THR A 23 1.31 -0.12 -4.31
CA THR A 23 0.57 -1.04 -3.43
C THR A 23 -0.53 -1.82 -4.14
N ARG A 24 -1.03 -1.31 -5.27
CA ARG A 24 -2.00 -1.99 -6.14
C ARG A 24 -1.35 -2.94 -7.15
N PHE A 25 -0.02 -2.93 -7.27
CA PHE A 25 0.67 -3.67 -8.31
C PHE A 25 0.42 -5.17 -8.17
N HIS A 26 -0.22 -5.73 -9.18
CA HIS A 26 -0.61 -7.13 -9.30
C HIS A 26 -0.20 -7.64 -10.69
N ALA A 27 0.53 -8.75 -10.71
CA ALA A 27 0.83 -9.51 -11.92
C ALA A 27 0.18 -10.89 -11.81
N ASP A 28 -0.35 -11.39 -12.93
CA ASP A 28 -1.12 -12.64 -12.98
C ASP A 28 -0.25 -13.90 -12.77
N ASP A 29 1.08 -13.78 -12.82
CA ASP A 29 2.04 -14.89 -12.89
C ASP A 29 3.07 -14.91 -11.74
N GLY A 30 2.61 -14.68 -10.50
CA GLY A 30 3.42 -14.98 -9.31
C GLY A 30 3.18 -14.04 -8.13
N PRO A 31 4.04 -14.14 -7.10
CA PRO A 31 3.97 -13.24 -5.95
C PRO A 31 4.06 -11.79 -6.41
N SER A 32 3.06 -11.00 -6.00
CA SER A 32 2.92 -9.58 -6.34
C SER A 32 2.88 -8.74 -5.06
N VAL A 33 3.08 -7.43 -5.18
CA VAL A 33 2.93 -6.50 -4.04
C VAL A 33 1.50 -6.59 -3.48
N CYS A 34 0.49 -6.54 -4.35
CA CYS A 34 -0.89 -6.91 -4.03
C CYS A 34 -1.07 -8.41 -4.27
N ALA A 35 -0.94 -9.21 -3.20
CA ALA A 35 -1.03 -10.66 -3.25
C ALA A 35 -2.50 -11.10 -3.26
N HIS A 36 -2.86 -11.98 -4.21
CA HIS A 36 -4.17 -12.63 -4.26
C HIS A 36 -3.98 -14.11 -3.94
N ALA A 37 -4.94 -14.68 -3.20
CA ALA A 37 -5.00 -16.11 -3.02
C ALA A 37 -5.18 -16.78 -4.40
N VAL A 38 -4.32 -17.76 -4.68
CA VAL A 38 -4.38 -18.59 -5.88
C VAL A 38 -4.36 -20.06 -5.46
N PRO A 39 -4.87 -20.98 -6.28
CA PRO A 39 -4.88 -22.41 -5.93
C PRO A 39 -3.47 -22.91 -5.54
N GLY A 40 -3.34 -23.45 -4.33
CA GLY A 40 -2.06 -23.94 -3.79
C GLY A 40 -1.22 -22.88 -3.08
N TYR A 41 -1.70 -21.64 -2.96
CA TYR A 41 -1.05 -20.56 -2.22
C TYR A 41 -2.10 -19.68 -1.53
N ASP A 42 -2.45 -20.07 -0.29
CA ASP A 42 -3.53 -19.46 0.50
C ASP A 42 -3.04 -18.22 1.28
N VAL A 43 -2.42 -17.27 0.58
CA VAL A 43 -1.94 -16.00 1.15
C VAL A 43 -2.48 -14.85 0.32
N GLU A 44 -3.07 -13.86 1.00
CA GLU A 44 -3.57 -12.64 0.39
C GLU A 44 -3.14 -11.40 1.18
N SER A 45 -3.10 -10.26 0.49
CA SER A 45 -2.93 -8.97 1.15
C SER A 45 -4.19 -8.62 1.95
N SER A 46 -4.05 -8.57 3.27
CA SER A 46 -5.13 -8.15 4.19
C SER A 46 -5.37 -6.64 4.20
N GLY A 47 -4.43 -5.86 3.65
CA GLY A 47 -4.50 -4.40 3.59
C GLY A 47 -3.18 -3.79 3.17
N ALA A 48 -3.16 -2.46 3.07
CA ALA A 48 -1.94 -1.68 2.90
C ALA A 48 -2.08 -0.31 3.56
N CYS A 49 -0.93 0.33 3.82
CA CYS A 49 -0.90 1.69 4.31
C CYS A 49 0.20 2.52 3.62
N ILE A 50 -0.08 3.81 3.46
CA ILE A 50 0.88 4.83 3.04
C ILE A 50 0.90 5.87 4.16
N MET A 51 2.10 6.27 4.59
CA MET A 51 2.26 7.22 5.70
C MET A 51 3.15 8.38 5.28
N SER A 52 2.78 9.58 5.72
CA SER A 52 3.62 10.77 5.71
C SER A 52 3.92 11.18 7.14
N PRO A 53 5.03 10.70 7.74
CA PRO A 53 5.36 10.99 9.13
C PRO A 53 5.50 12.50 9.42
N SER A 54 5.98 13.28 8.45
CA SER A 54 6.13 14.73 8.59
C SER A 54 4.81 15.48 8.71
N THR A 55 3.73 14.96 8.12
CA THR A 55 2.39 15.58 8.18
C THR A 55 1.44 14.84 9.12
N GLY A 56 1.85 13.70 9.68
CA GLY A 56 0.99 12.84 10.50
C GLY A 56 -0.14 12.20 9.70
N GLU A 57 -0.05 12.13 8.38
CA GLU A 57 -1.11 11.55 7.55
C GLU A 57 -0.88 10.07 7.29
N LEU A 58 -1.97 9.30 7.34
CA LEU A 58 -2.04 7.88 7.04
C LEU A 58 -3.14 7.68 6.01
N TRP A 59 -2.86 6.92 4.96
CA TRP A 59 -3.88 6.38 4.08
C TRP A 59 -3.87 4.87 4.22
N ALA A 60 -4.99 4.27 4.60
CA ALA A 60 -5.09 2.82 4.80
C ALA A 60 -6.23 2.23 3.97
N VAL A 61 -6.05 0.96 3.61
CA VAL A 61 -7.05 0.17 2.88
C VAL A 61 -7.17 -1.21 3.51
N TRP A 62 -8.39 -1.68 3.66
CA TRP A 62 -8.71 -3.04 4.07
C TRP A 62 -8.87 -3.94 2.84
N GLY A 63 -8.34 -5.16 2.93
CA GLY A 63 -8.30 -6.13 1.83
C GLY A 63 -7.34 -5.71 0.71
N ASN A 64 -7.47 -6.35 -0.45
CA ASN A 64 -6.60 -6.11 -1.61
C ASN A 64 -6.63 -4.65 -2.06
N PRO A 65 -5.48 -3.93 -2.07
CA PRO A 65 -5.43 -2.53 -2.49
C PRO A 65 -5.95 -2.29 -3.91
N CYS A 66 -5.79 -3.25 -4.84
CA CYS A 66 -6.24 -3.11 -6.22
C CYS A 66 -7.77 -2.98 -6.35
N SER A 67 -8.52 -3.54 -5.40
CA SER A 67 -9.99 -3.64 -5.45
C SER A 67 -10.69 -2.70 -4.48
N ASN A 68 -9.96 -2.05 -3.57
CA ASN A 68 -10.53 -1.27 -2.48
C ASN A 68 -10.08 0.19 -2.51
N ALA A 69 -10.80 1.06 -1.80
CA ALA A 69 -10.48 2.47 -1.70
C ALA A 69 -9.61 2.74 -0.45
N TYR A 70 -8.70 3.70 -0.58
CA TYR A 70 -7.92 4.20 0.56
C TYR A 70 -8.75 5.20 1.34
N GLU A 71 -8.79 5.04 2.66
CA GLU A 71 -9.31 6.04 3.60
C GLU A 71 -8.15 6.84 4.19
N ARG A 72 -8.34 8.16 4.35
CA ARG A 72 -7.33 9.05 4.93
C ARG A 72 -7.61 9.30 6.41
N PHE A 73 -6.60 9.11 7.23
CA PHE A 73 -6.56 9.39 8.65
C PHE A 73 -5.49 10.43 8.96
N ALA A 74 -5.73 11.22 10.01
CA ALA A 74 -4.72 12.08 10.61
C ALA A 74 -4.34 11.49 11.97
N VAL A 75 -3.06 11.11 12.12
CA VAL A 75 -2.49 10.63 13.37
C VAL A 75 -1.97 11.85 14.12
N THR A 76 -2.79 12.37 15.05
CA THR A 76 -2.34 13.43 15.95
C THR A 76 -1.53 12.84 17.10
N ARG A 77 -0.80 13.70 17.81
CA ARG A 77 0.00 13.31 18.96
C ARG A 77 -0.87 12.75 20.10
N GLU A 78 -2.11 13.23 20.25
CA GLU A 78 -3.06 12.66 21.20
C GLU A 78 -3.51 11.25 20.78
N ALA A 79 -3.83 11.06 19.49
CA ALA A 79 -4.23 9.75 18.97
C ALA A 79 -3.14 8.68 19.08
N ALA A 80 -1.86 9.07 19.07
CA ALA A 80 -0.72 8.16 19.19
C ALA A 80 -0.42 7.71 20.64
N LEU A 81 -0.94 8.42 21.65
CA LEU A 81 -0.65 8.16 23.07
C LEU A 81 -1.75 7.35 23.78
N GLY A 82 -2.94 7.22 23.17
CA GLY A 82 -4.00 6.33 23.64
C GLY A 82 -4.46 6.65 25.06
N ASP A 83 -5.18 7.75 25.21
CA ASP A 83 -5.93 8.08 26.44
C ASP A 83 -7.38 7.56 26.35
#